data_AF-A0A2M9PH35-F1
#
_entry.id   AF-A0A2M9PH35-F1
#
_cell.length_a   1.000
_cell.length_b   1.000
_cell.length_c   1.000
_cell.angle_alpha   90.00
_cell.angle_beta   90.00
_cell.angle_gamma   90.00
#
_symmetry.space_group_name_H-M   'P 1'
#
loop_
_entity.id
_entity.type
_entity.pdbx_description
1 polymer ?
#
loop_
_entity_poly.entity_id
_entity_poly.type
_entity_poly.pdbx_seq_one_letter_code
_entity_poly.pdbx_strand_id
1 'polypeptide(L)'
;MDVEITGEGEGLTATATLTRGDTGRKVVRSFSMADAKRAGLAGKPGPWQQYPTRMLSARARTFAVRDGAPDALMGLEVSEEVQNYGQDNARDVTPAAPRRGGAVYRTPEPAPVVDEIHEGEVVEPNPLPADYDPEAIAREAFAKTAADAAALEDEGAA
;
A
#
# COMPACT_ATOMS: atom_id res chain seq x y z
N MET A 1 -4.60 -31.42 7.32
CA MET A 1 -4.73 -31.13 5.89
C MET A 1 -3.55 -31.75 5.21
N ASP A 2 -3.82 -32.54 4.18
CA ASP A 2 -2.87 -33.45 3.57
C ASP A 2 -2.59 -33.00 2.14
N VAL A 3 -1.35 -33.13 1.69
CA VAL A 3 -0.94 -32.77 0.33
C VAL A 3 -0.15 -33.90 -0.28
N GLU A 4 -0.63 -34.36 -1.43
CA GLU A 4 0.00 -35.40 -2.23
C GLU A 4 0.54 -34.77 -3.51
N ILE A 5 1.74 -35.22 -3.93
CA ILE A 5 2.35 -34.79 -5.18
C ILE A 5 2.42 -36.00 -6.09
N THR A 6 1.92 -35.83 -7.31
CA THR A 6 1.87 -36.88 -8.33
C THR A 6 2.46 -36.38 -9.65
N GLY A 7 3.05 -37.29 -10.42
CA GLY A 7 3.63 -36.99 -11.73
C GLY A 7 5.09 -36.54 -11.67
N GLU A 8 5.66 -36.23 -12.84
CA GLU A 8 7.06 -35.84 -13.02
C GLU A 8 7.17 -34.68 -14.01
N GLY A 9 8.17 -33.82 -13.82
CA GLY A 9 8.48 -32.72 -14.74
C GLY A 9 7.28 -31.79 -15.00
N GLU A 10 6.82 -31.74 -16.25
CA GLU A 10 5.67 -30.90 -16.65
C GLU A 10 4.32 -31.47 -16.23
N GLY A 11 4.24 -32.78 -15.95
CA GLY A 11 3.03 -33.44 -15.44
C GLY A 11 2.86 -33.30 -13.92
N LEU A 12 3.79 -32.62 -13.24
CA LEU A 12 3.80 -32.47 -11.80
C LEU A 12 2.53 -31.74 -11.32
N THR A 13 1.81 -32.40 -10.41
CA THR A 13 0.55 -31.90 -9.85
C THR A 13 0.53 -32.14 -8.35
N ALA A 14 0.17 -31.12 -7.59
CA ALA A 14 -0.06 -31.24 -6.15
C ALA A 14 -1.57 -31.21 -5.87
N THR A 15 -2.04 -32.14 -5.04
CA THR A 15 -3.44 -32.24 -4.60
C THR A 15 -3.50 -32.08 -3.09
N ALA A 16 -4.25 -31.09 -2.63
CA ALA A 16 -4.49 -30.81 -1.23
C ALA A 16 -5.90 -31.21 -0.81
N THR A 17 -6.01 -31.93 0.30
CA THR A 17 -7.28 -32.31 0.93
C THR A 17 -7.41 -31.67 2.30
N LEU A 18 -8.40 -30.78 2.44
CA LEU A 18 -8.78 -30.16 3.69
C LEU A 18 -10.04 -30.86 4.22
N THR A 19 -10.00 -31.29 5.48
CA THR A 19 -11.18 -31.76 6.21
C THR A 19 -11.51 -30.72 7.28
N ARG A 20 -12.73 -30.17 7.24
CA ARG A 20 -13.17 -29.17 8.22
C ARG A 20 -13.53 -29.87 9.53
N GLY A 21 -13.02 -29.35 10.65
CA GLY A 21 -13.19 -30.00 11.96
C GLY A 21 -14.62 -29.96 12.51
N ASP A 22 -15.43 -29.00 12.09
CA ASP A 22 -16.77 -28.78 12.64
C ASP A 22 -17.88 -29.55 11.88
N THR A 23 -17.80 -29.58 10.56
CA THR A 23 -18.79 -30.19 9.66
C THR A 23 -18.32 -31.51 9.07
N GLY A 24 -17.04 -31.85 9.21
CA GLY A 24 -16.42 -33.02 8.55
C GLY A 24 -16.34 -32.90 7.03
N ARG A 25 -16.71 -31.75 6.45
CA ARG A 25 -16.70 -31.53 4.99
C ARG A 25 -15.27 -31.65 4.47
N LYS A 26 -15.10 -32.43 3.40
CA LYS A 26 -13.84 -32.56 2.68
C LYS A 26 -13.83 -31.65 1.45
N VAL A 27 -12.78 -30.87 1.31
CA VAL A 27 -12.52 -30.01 0.15
C VAL A 27 -11.19 -30.42 -0.45
N VAL A 28 -11.22 -30.78 -1.74
CA VAL A 28 -10.04 -31.25 -2.48
C VAL A 28 -9.75 -30.25 -3.59
N ARG A 29 -8.52 -29.76 -3.66
CA ARG A 29 -8.04 -28.86 -4.70
C ARG A 29 -6.67 -29.27 -5.19
N SER A 30 -6.46 -29.15 -6.49
CA SER A 30 -5.20 -29.48 -7.13
C SER A 30 -4.61 -28.26 -7.83
N PHE A 31 -3.29 -28.27 -7.96
CA PHE A 31 -2.55 -27.27 -8.74
C PHE A 31 -1.44 -27.96 -9.53
N SER A 32 -1.44 -27.72 -10.84
CA SER A 32 -0.50 -28.36 -11.77
C SER A 32 0.61 -27.43 -12.23
N MET A 33 1.68 -27.98 -12.78
CA MET A 33 2.74 -27.21 -13.40
C MET A 33 2.27 -26.43 -14.64
N ALA A 34 1.26 -26.94 -15.36
CA ALA A 34 0.61 -26.21 -16.43
C ALA A 34 -0.11 -24.95 -15.92
N ASP A 35 -0.80 -25.04 -14.79
CA ASP A 35 -1.44 -23.88 -14.15
C ASP A 35 -0.41 -22.88 -13.63
N ALA A 36 0.72 -23.37 -13.10
CA ALA A 36 1.82 -22.51 -12.67
C ALA A 36 2.42 -21.70 -13.83
N LYS A 37 2.54 -22.29 -15.02
CA LYS A 37 2.98 -21.58 -16.24
C LYS A 37 1.96 -20.54 -16.68
N ARG A 38 0.68 -20.90 -16.70
CA ARG A 38 -0.43 -19.98 -17.04
C ARG A 38 -0.50 -18.78 -16.09
N ALA A 39 -0.23 -19.00 -14.81
CA ALA A 39 -0.19 -17.96 -13.79
C ALA A 39 1.13 -17.15 -13.78
N GLY A 40 2.08 -17.45 -14.67
CA GLY A 40 3.38 -16.77 -14.72
C GLY A 40 4.29 -17.04 -13.52
N LEU A 41 3.99 -18.06 -12.71
CA LEU A 41 4.74 -18.40 -11.50
C LEU A 41 6.04 -19.15 -11.83
N ALA A 42 5.97 -20.06 -12.81
CA ALA A 42 7.09 -20.89 -13.22
C ALA A 42 8.27 -20.11 -13.84
N GLY A 43 8.00 -18.92 -14.37
CA GLY A 43 8.99 -18.04 -14.99
C GLY A 43 9.60 -17.02 -14.04
N LYS A 44 9.08 -16.87 -12.80
CA LYS A 44 9.63 -15.90 -11.85
C LYS A 44 10.95 -16.40 -11.28
N PRO A 45 12.05 -15.62 -11.37
CA PRO A 45 13.32 -15.99 -10.76
C PRO A 45 13.14 -16.05 -9.24
N GLY A 46 13.52 -17.18 -8.63
CA GLY A 46 13.42 -17.35 -7.19
C GLY A 46 13.28 -18.80 -6.75
N PRO A 47 12.98 -19.03 -5.45
CA PRO A 47 12.89 -20.36 -4.84
C PRO A 47 11.92 -21.31 -5.54
N TRP A 48 10.93 -20.79 -6.25
CA TRP A 48 9.93 -21.60 -6.93
C TRP A 48 10.42 -22.27 -8.19
N GLN A 49 11.34 -21.62 -8.90
CA GLN A 49 12.00 -22.21 -10.05
C GLN A 49 12.95 -23.33 -9.60
N GLN A 50 13.58 -23.15 -8.44
CA GLN A 50 14.47 -24.13 -7.83
C GLN A 50 13.70 -25.29 -7.16
N TYR A 51 12.53 -24.99 -6.58
CA TYR A 51 11.71 -25.91 -5.81
C TYR A 51 10.24 -25.90 -6.28
N PRO A 52 9.95 -26.40 -7.49
CA PRO A 52 8.61 -26.37 -8.08
C PRO A 52 7.60 -27.21 -7.28
N THR A 53 8.03 -28.30 -6.65
CA THR A 53 7.19 -29.14 -5.77
C THR A 53 6.67 -28.35 -4.57
N ARG A 54 7.53 -27.52 -3.95
CA ARG A 54 7.15 -26.66 -2.83
C ARG A 54 6.15 -25.59 -3.27
N MET A 55 6.39 -24.95 -4.41
CA MET A 55 5.46 -23.98 -4.99
C MET A 55 4.08 -24.61 -5.25
N LEU A 56 4.02 -25.76 -5.93
CA LEU A 56 2.76 -26.46 -6.21
C LEU A 56 2.03 -26.83 -4.92
N SER A 57 2.76 -27.36 -3.93
CA SER A 57 2.17 -27.71 -2.64
C SER A 57 1.57 -26.48 -1.95
N ALA A 58 2.27 -25.34 -1.92
CA ALA A 58 1.74 -24.10 -1.34
C ALA A 58 0.47 -23.63 -2.04
N ARG A 59 0.45 -23.67 -3.38
CA ARG A 59 -0.71 -23.25 -4.18
C ARG A 59 -1.92 -24.15 -3.97
N ALA A 60 -1.73 -25.46 -4.03
CA ALA A 60 -2.81 -26.42 -3.76
C ALA A 60 -3.38 -26.22 -2.34
N ARG A 61 -2.50 -25.95 -1.36
CA ARG A 61 -2.92 -25.70 0.02
C ARG A 61 -3.81 -24.47 0.13
N THR A 62 -3.36 -23.34 -0.39
CA THR A 62 -4.11 -22.08 -0.30
C THR A 62 -5.47 -22.20 -0.96
N PHE A 63 -5.58 -22.90 -2.10
CA PHE A 63 -6.87 -23.12 -2.76
C PHE A 63 -7.82 -23.97 -1.92
N ALA A 64 -7.33 -25.03 -1.29
CA ALA A 64 -8.15 -25.86 -0.40
C ALA A 64 -8.63 -25.09 0.83
N VAL A 65 -7.79 -24.23 1.42
CA VAL A 65 -8.15 -23.41 2.59
C VAL A 65 -9.14 -22.30 2.22
N ARG A 66 -8.90 -21.56 1.14
CA ARG A 66 -9.80 -20.49 0.69
C ARG A 66 -11.20 -21.00 0.37
N ASP A 67 -11.30 -22.18 -0.26
CA ASP A 67 -12.59 -22.73 -0.65
C ASP A 67 -13.29 -23.48 0.49
N GLY A 68 -12.52 -24.09 1.40
CA GLY A 68 -13.07 -24.97 2.43
C GLY A 68 -13.20 -24.38 3.82
N ALA A 69 -12.40 -23.38 4.17
CA ALA A 69 -12.44 -22.70 5.45
C ALA A 69 -12.16 -21.18 5.31
N PRO A 70 -12.88 -20.45 4.44
CA PRO A 70 -12.71 -19.00 4.28
C PRO A 70 -13.02 -18.23 5.56
N ASP A 71 -13.94 -18.75 6.37
CA ASP A 71 -14.30 -18.23 7.68
C ASP A 71 -13.14 -18.34 8.68
N ALA A 72 -12.38 -19.44 8.66
CA ALA A 72 -11.19 -19.59 9.50
C ALA A 72 -10.02 -18.71 9.03
N LEU A 73 -10.00 -18.36 7.74
CA LEU A 73 -8.98 -17.50 7.15
C LEU A 73 -9.14 -16.03 7.59
N MET A 74 -10.36 -15.59 7.89
CA MET A 74 -10.67 -14.22 8.34
C MET A 74 -10.11 -13.13 7.40
N GLY A 75 -10.01 -13.43 6.10
CA GLY A 75 -9.45 -12.51 5.11
C GLY A 75 -7.91 -12.39 5.12
N LEU A 76 -7.20 -13.20 5.91
CA LEU A 76 -5.74 -13.23 5.90
C LEU A 76 -5.20 -13.99 4.70
N GLU A 77 -4.20 -13.44 4.03
CA GLU A 77 -3.53 -14.12 2.93
C GLU A 77 -2.30 -14.88 3.38
N VAL A 78 -1.97 -15.96 2.67
CA VAL A 78 -0.81 -16.78 2.97
C VAL A 78 0.45 -16.05 2.50
N SER A 79 1.43 -15.91 3.40
CA SER A 79 2.67 -15.15 3.15
C SER A 79 3.39 -15.61 1.87
N GLU A 80 3.51 -16.93 1.68
CA GLU A 80 4.14 -17.55 0.51
C GLU A 80 3.40 -17.26 -0.80
N GLU A 81 2.16 -16.79 -0.73
CA GLU A 81 1.40 -16.32 -1.88
C GLU A 81 1.52 -14.81 -2.12
N VAL A 82 1.48 -14.02 -1.05
CA VAL A 82 1.58 -12.55 -1.08
C VAL A 82 2.94 -12.10 -1.57
N GLN A 83 4.01 -12.83 -1.24
CA GLN A 83 5.38 -12.55 -1.71
C GLN A 83 5.51 -12.46 -3.24
N ASN A 84 4.49 -12.88 -4.00
CA ASN A 84 4.56 -13.00 -5.45
C ASN A 84 3.86 -11.88 -6.20
N TYR A 85 2.96 -11.17 -5.55
CA TYR A 85 2.28 -9.98 -6.08
C TYR A 85 2.40 -8.78 -5.13
N GLY A 86 3.17 -8.91 -4.05
CA GLY A 86 3.40 -7.87 -3.06
C GLY A 86 4.08 -6.63 -3.63
N GLN A 87 4.31 -5.65 -2.75
CA GLN A 87 4.64 -4.26 -3.09
C GLN A 87 5.85 -4.11 -4.03
N ASP A 88 6.82 -5.02 -3.96
CA ASP A 88 8.00 -5.04 -4.85
C ASP A 88 7.65 -5.33 -6.32
N ASN A 89 6.48 -5.92 -6.58
CA ASN A 89 5.95 -6.23 -7.92
C ASN A 89 4.77 -5.32 -8.32
N ALA A 90 4.45 -4.30 -7.53
CA ALA A 90 3.36 -3.39 -7.84
C ALA A 90 3.72 -2.55 -9.07
N ARG A 91 2.85 -2.55 -10.09
CA ARG A 91 2.99 -1.65 -11.23
C ARG A 91 2.67 -0.23 -10.75
N ASP A 92 3.63 0.68 -10.88
CA ASP A 92 3.36 2.10 -10.66
C ASP A 92 2.36 2.58 -11.74
N VAL A 93 1.16 2.89 -11.26
CA VAL A 93 0.06 3.44 -12.06
C VAL A 93 -0.17 4.92 -11.75
N THR A 94 0.72 5.54 -10.97
CA THR A 94 0.66 6.97 -10.69
C THR A 94 0.72 7.70 -12.02
N PRO A 95 -0.34 8.42 -12.44
CA PRO A 95 -0.32 9.14 -13.69
C PRO A 95 0.86 10.11 -13.64
N ALA A 96 1.69 10.10 -14.69
CA ALA A 96 2.80 11.04 -14.80
C ALA A 96 2.23 12.44 -14.58
N ALA A 97 2.70 13.12 -13.53
CA ALA A 97 2.23 14.47 -13.23
C ALA A 97 2.32 15.28 -14.52
N PRO A 98 1.25 16.01 -14.91
CA PRO A 98 1.34 16.87 -16.07
C PRO A 98 2.57 17.72 -15.85
N ARG A 99 3.50 17.71 -16.82
CA ARG A 99 4.62 18.66 -16.84
C ARG A 99 3.98 20.03 -16.94
N ARG A 100 3.53 20.60 -15.82
CA ARG A 100 3.39 22.05 -15.68
C ARG A 100 4.76 22.53 -16.08
N GLY A 101 4.82 23.35 -17.14
CA GLY A 101 6.03 24.04 -17.53
C GLY A 101 6.48 24.89 -16.36
N GLY A 102 7.16 24.26 -15.41
CA GLY A 102 7.81 24.89 -14.29
C GLY A 102 9.06 25.52 -14.85
N ALA A 103 9.29 26.77 -14.47
CA ALA A 103 10.57 27.42 -14.68
C ALA A 103 11.69 26.41 -14.39
N VAL A 104 12.66 26.32 -15.30
CA VAL A 104 13.93 25.67 -15.00
C VAL A 104 14.54 26.49 -13.87
N TYR A 105 14.29 26.09 -12.62
CA TYR A 105 15.20 26.45 -11.57
C TYR A 105 16.52 25.81 -11.99
N ARG A 106 17.47 26.64 -12.43
CA ARG A 106 18.88 26.26 -12.44
C ARG A 106 19.08 25.57 -11.09
N THR A 107 19.41 24.28 -11.08
CA THR A 107 19.87 23.62 -9.87
C THR A 107 20.94 24.54 -9.32
N PRO A 108 20.71 25.24 -8.19
CA PRO A 108 21.79 26.02 -7.61
C PRO A 108 22.92 25.01 -7.40
N GLU A 109 24.11 25.39 -7.85
CA GLU A 109 25.32 24.66 -7.53
C GLU A 109 25.25 24.29 -6.04
N PRO A 110 25.51 23.02 -5.66
CA PRO A 110 25.35 22.59 -4.29
C PRO A 110 26.06 23.62 -3.41
N ALA A 111 25.29 24.26 -2.51
CA ALA A 111 25.85 25.24 -1.61
C ALA A 111 27.07 24.58 -0.93
N PRO A 112 28.19 25.32 -0.77
CA PRO A 112 29.33 24.76 -0.07
C PRO A 112 28.83 24.18 1.25
N VAL A 113 29.15 22.92 1.49
CA VAL A 113 28.87 22.25 2.75
C VAL A 113 29.56 23.09 3.82
N VAL A 114 28.77 23.80 4.61
CA VAL A 114 29.28 24.52 5.77
C VAL A 114 29.56 23.45 6.83
N ASP A 115 30.81 23.01 6.89
CA ASP A 115 31.28 21.97 7.83
C ASP A 115 31.27 22.43 9.30
N GLU A 116 30.83 23.65 9.59
CA GLU A 116 30.68 24.15 10.95
C GLU A 116 29.27 24.72 11.16
N ILE A 117 28.48 23.94 11.91
CA ILE A 117 27.38 24.49 12.69
C ILE A 117 28.03 25.44 13.70
N HIS A 118 28.14 26.72 13.35
CA HIS A 118 28.39 27.74 14.36
C HIS A 118 27.17 27.69 15.27
N GLU A 119 27.37 27.41 16.56
CA GLU A 119 26.33 27.52 17.57
C GLU A 119 25.74 28.92 17.46
N GLY A 120 24.62 29.01 16.75
CA GLY A 120 24.04 30.27 16.34
C GLY A 120 23.61 31.05 17.57
N GLU A 121 24.01 32.31 17.62
CA GLU A 121 23.46 33.28 18.54
C GLU A 121 21.93 33.17 18.53
N VAL A 122 21.33 33.05 19.71
CA VAL A 122 19.88 32.97 19.88
C VAL A 122 19.31 34.27 19.33
N VAL A 123 18.75 34.23 18.13
CA VAL A 123 17.97 35.35 17.59
C VAL A 123 16.72 35.44 18.45
N GLU A 124 16.69 36.41 19.36
CA GLU A 124 15.50 36.70 20.14
C GLU A 124 14.32 36.95 19.18
N PRO A 125 13.13 36.39 19.45
CA PRO A 125 11.96 36.66 18.63
C PRO A 125 11.71 38.17 18.64
N ASN A 126 11.45 38.73 17.46
CA ASN A 126 11.13 40.14 17.32
C ASN A 126 10.00 40.49 18.32
N PRO A 127 10.19 41.48 19.21
CA PRO A 127 9.17 41.82 20.18
C PRO A 127 7.86 42.14 19.47
N LEU A 128 6.75 41.70 20.08
CA LEU A 128 5.43 42.09 19.60
C LEU A 128 5.36 43.63 19.55
N PRO A 129 4.69 44.20 18.54
CA PRO A 129 4.44 45.63 18.49
C PRO A 129 3.84 46.12 19.81
N ALA A 130 4.25 47.30 20.27
CA ALA A 130 3.76 47.86 21.54
C ALA A 130 2.24 48.09 21.54
N ASP A 131 1.63 48.16 20.35
CA ASP A 131 0.21 48.30 20.07
C ASP A 131 -0.48 46.95 19.78
N TYR A 132 0.17 45.82 20.07
CA TYR A 132 -0.46 44.51 19.97
C TYR A 132 -1.55 44.35 21.03
N ASP A 133 -2.80 44.60 20.63
CA ASP A 133 -4.00 44.27 21.41
C ASP A 133 -4.71 43.05 20.79
N PRO A 134 -4.57 41.85 21.38
CA PRO A 134 -5.21 40.65 20.86
C PRO A 134 -6.75 40.74 20.93
N GLU A 135 -7.31 41.53 21.85
CA GLU A 135 -8.77 41.72 21.91
C GLU A 135 -9.28 42.61 20.77
N ALA A 136 -8.52 43.64 20.38
CA ALA A 136 -8.88 44.49 19.25
C ALA A 136 -8.89 43.70 17.94
N ILE A 137 -7.86 42.87 17.71
CA ILE A 137 -7.76 41.99 16.54
C ILE A 137 -8.92 40.99 16.53
N ALA A 138 -9.26 40.41 17.68
CA ALA A 138 -10.38 39.49 17.79
C ALA A 138 -11.72 40.19 17.47
N ARG A 139 -11.95 41.39 18.03
CA ARG A 139 -13.17 42.18 17.75
C ARG A 139 -13.30 42.52 16.28
N GLU A 140 -12.22 42.92 15.62
CA GLU A 140 -12.20 43.23 14.19
C GLU A 140 -12.46 41.97 13.34
N ALA A 141 -11.85 40.83 13.69
CA ALA A 141 -12.08 39.57 13.01
C ALA A 141 -13.54 39.11 13.14
N PHE A 142 -14.13 39.18 14.34
CA PHE A 142 -15.54 38.83 14.55
C PHE A 142 -16.49 39.81 13.85
N ALA A 143 -16.20 41.10 13.87
CA ALA A 143 -16.99 42.11 13.16
C ALA A 143 -16.95 41.90 11.64
N LYS A 144 -15.77 41.57 11.09
CA LYS A 144 -15.61 41.24 9.68
C LYS A 144 -16.36 39.96 9.31
N THR A 145 -16.30 38.94 10.17
CA THR A 145 -17.05 37.68 9.95
C THR A 145 -18.56 37.91 10.00
N ALA A 146 -19.04 38.79 10.89
CA ALA A 146 -20.46 39.16 10.97
C ALA A 146 -20.91 39.99 9.76
N ALA A 147 -20.06 40.89 9.26
CA ALA A 147 -20.32 41.66 8.05
C ALA A 147 -20.36 40.76 6.80
N ASP A 148 -19.42 39.82 6.68
CA ASP A 148 -19.41 38.83 5.59
C ASP A 148 -20.63 37.90 5.65
N ALA A 149 -21.10 37.53 6.85
CA ALA A 149 -22.32 36.74 7.04
C ALA A 149 -23.59 37.51 6.65
N ALA A 150 -23.68 38.80 7.00
CA ALA A 150 -24.83 39.65 6.64
C ALA A 150 -24.89 39.93 5.13
N ALA A 151 -23.74 40.05 4.45
CA ALA A 151 -23.68 40.21 3.00
C ALA A 151 -24.18 38.97 2.24
N LEU A 152 -24.04 37.78 2.82
CA LEU A 152 -24.54 36.52 2.26
C LEU A 152 -26.06 36.32 2.41
N GLU A 153 -26.70 36.97 3.38
CA GLU A 153 -28.15 36.89 3.58
C GLU A 153 -28.92 37.86 2.65
N ASP A 154 -28.32 38.98 2.25
CA ASP A 154 -28.94 39.95 1.32
C ASP A 154 -28.88 39.50 -0.16
N GLU A 155 -27.91 38.67 -0.54
CA GLU A 155 -27.84 38.07 -1.89
C GLU A 155 -28.78 36.85 -2.08
N GLY A 156 -29.45 36.37 -1.02
CA GLY A 156 -30.35 35.20 -1.05
C GLY A 156 -31.85 35.53 -1.22
N ALA A 157 -32.22 36.81 -1.31
CA ALA A 157 -33.62 37.27 -1.35
C ALA A 157 -33.99 38.07 -2.62
N ALA A 158 -33.37 37.77 -3.77
CA ALA A 158 -33.76 38.26 -5.09
C ALA A 158 -34.10 37.12 -6.05
#